data_AF-A0AAV9B873-F1
#
_entry.id   AF-A0AAV9B873-F1
#
_cell.length_a   1.000
_cell.length_b   1.000
_cell.length_c   1.000
_cell.angle_alpha   90.00
_cell.angle_beta   90.00
_cell.angle_gamma   90.00
#
_symmetry.space_group_name_H-M   'P 1'
#
loop_
_entity.id
_entity.type
_entity.pdbx_description
1 polymer ?
#
loop_
_entity_poly.entity_id
_entity_poly.type
_entity_poly.pdbx_seq_one_letter_code
_entity_poly.pdbx_strand_id
1 'polypeptide(L)'
;MDCCICSPVASVYRLPRNTICLSCYEGAKSIVAHLNNLESQVDTAPKESSGVSQSNSLKGLANVWVWMKKMMEMEEQMKEKLCFLEGFVSAFRDGAHTDIFLKAGNGPPIPSHKSLLATKSEIFKTMLECEDIKSGLTDTVTLPELTHAELRSLLEFLYAGSLPDPDADAHAGPLMLASDKYCVPFLRRFCECRMLGSLDPSNALDVLEVSDACSNHRLRERAMEVVVKHVEEIVFSDKYEAFALKNAHLCVDVARALVVQLKARKDKHT
;
A
#
# COMPACT_ATOMS: atom_id res chain seq x y z
N MET A 1 -13.59 31.76 -38.28
CA MET A 1 -13.34 31.86 -36.83
C MET A 1 -12.88 30.49 -36.36
N ASP A 2 -11.57 30.28 -36.29
CA ASP A 2 -11.00 28.98 -35.91
C ASP A 2 -11.10 28.78 -34.40
N CYS A 3 -12.17 28.12 -33.96
CA CYS A 3 -12.36 27.80 -32.54
C CYS A 3 -11.33 26.78 -32.09
N CYS A 4 -10.55 27.07 -31.06
CA CYS A 4 -9.58 26.11 -30.52
C CYS A 4 -10.22 24.86 -29.88
N ILE A 5 -11.55 24.77 -29.77
CA ILE A 5 -12.24 23.60 -29.23
C ILE A 5 -12.82 22.74 -30.35
N CYS A 6 -13.58 23.34 -31.28
CA CYS A 6 -14.29 22.62 -32.33
C CYS A 6 -13.67 22.74 -33.74
N SER A 7 -12.50 23.38 -33.88
CA SER A 7 -11.82 23.45 -35.18
C SER A 7 -11.29 22.06 -35.58
N PRO A 8 -11.54 21.62 -36.84
CA PRO A 8 -11.03 20.36 -37.39
C PRO A 8 -9.52 20.37 -37.62
N VAL A 9 -8.85 21.51 -37.46
CA VAL A 9 -7.39 21.65 -37.61
C VAL A 9 -6.68 21.00 -36.42
N ALA A 10 -5.74 20.08 -36.74
CA ALA A 10 -4.93 19.36 -35.76
C ALA A 10 -4.25 20.32 -34.76
N SER A 11 -4.11 19.88 -33.52
CA SER A 11 -3.63 20.68 -32.37
C SER A 11 -2.29 21.38 -32.61
N VAL A 12 -1.46 20.85 -33.52
CA VAL A 12 -0.11 21.34 -33.87
C VAL A 12 -0.14 22.60 -34.74
N TYR A 13 -1.24 22.89 -35.44
CA TYR A 13 -1.34 24.05 -36.36
C TYR A 13 -2.27 25.15 -35.84
N ARG A 14 -2.62 25.15 -34.55
CA ARG A 14 -3.54 26.16 -33.98
C ARG A 14 -2.82 27.48 -33.69
N LEU A 15 -3.37 28.58 -34.23
CA LEU A 15 -3.04 29.96 -33.86
C LEU A 15 -3.33 30.23 -32.35
N PRO A 16 -2.82 31.32 -31.74
CA PRO A 16 -2.72 31.47 -30.29
C PRO A 16 -4.02 31.17 -29.54
N ARG A 17 -3.88 30.45 -28.42
CA ARG A 17 -4.97 30.12 -27.50
C ARG A 17 -5.75 31.40 -27.16
N ASN A 18 -7.08 31.28 -27.09
CA ASN A 18 -8.09 32.20 -26.50
C ASN A 18 -9.27 32.55 -27.44
N THR A 19 -9.24 32.15 -28.71
CA THR A 19 -10.41 32.33 -29.61
C THR A 19 -11.29 31.09 -29.59
N ILE A 20 -12.36 31.14 -28.78
CA ILE A 20 -13.45 30.15 -28.80
C ILE A 20 -14.64 30.72 -29.58
N CYS A 21 -15.33 29.89 -30.37
CA CYS A 21 -16.57 30.34 -31.01
C CYS A 21 -17.66 30.54 -29.96
N LEU A 22 -18.67 31.35 -30.31
CA LEU A 22 -19.81 31.64 -29.45
C LEU A 22 -20.49 30.36 -28.95
N SER A 23 -20.63 29.35 -29.80
CA SER A 23 -21.25 28.06 -29.41
C SER A 23 -20.44 27.31 -28.37
N CYS A 24 -19.10 27.28 -28.48
CA CYS A 24 -18.24 26.65 -27.46
C CYS A 24 -18.20 27.47 -26.17
N TYR A 25 -18.24 28.80 -26.26
CA TYR A 25 -18.34 29.68 -25.09
C TYR A 25 -19.66 29.48 -24.35
N GLU A 26 -20.80 29.50 -25.04
CA GLU A 26 -22.11 29.26 -24.45
C GLU A 26 -22.24 27.84 -23.90
N GLY A 27 -21.65 26.85 -24.59
CA GLY A 27 -21.55 25.48 -24.08
C GLY A 27 -20.78 25.41 -22.75
N ALA A 28 -19.60 26.04 -22.67
CA ALA A 28 -18.81 26.10 -21.44
C ALA A 28 -19.54 26.84 -20.31
N LYS A 29 -20.18 27.98 -20.64
CA LYS A 29 -20.97 28.76 -19.67
C LYS A 29 -22.17 27.97 -19.15
N SER A 30 -22.85 27.20 -20.01
CA SER A 30 -23.93 26.31 -19.61
C SER A 30 -23.41 25.23 -18.66
N ILE A 31 -22.27 24.60 -18.96
CA ILE A 31 -21.65 23.59 -18.07
C ILE A 31 -21.32 24.20 -16.71
N VAL A 32 -20.68 25.37 -16.67
CA VAL A 32 -20.33 26.06 -15.41
C VAL A 32 -21.58 26.44 -14.62
N ALA A 33 -22.60 27.01 -15.27
CA ALA A 33 -23.86 27.34 -14.61
C ALA A 33 -24.56 26.10 -14.05
N HIS A 34 -24.47 24.96 -14.75
CA HIS A 34 -25.00 23.68 -14.26
C HIS A 34 -24.21 23.14 -13.07
N LEU A 35 -22.87 23.24 -13.07
CA LEU A 35 -22.05 22.84 -11.93
C LEU A 35 -22.40 23.66 -10.68
N ASN A 36 -22.56 24.98 -10.83
CA ASN A 36 -22.96 25.86 -9.72
C ASN A 36 -24.39 25.57 -9.23
N ASN A 37 -25.30 25.19 -10.13
CA ASN A 37 -26.67 24.80 -9.74
C ASN A 37 -26.68 23.46 -8.98
N LEU A 38 -25.89 22.48 -9.41
CA LEU A 38 -25.70 21.20 -8.70
C LEU A 38 -25.15 21.42 -7.29
N GLU A 39 -24.19 22.32 -7.12
CA GLU A 39 -23.67 22.72 -5.82
C GLU A 39 -24.78 23.29 -4.92
N SER A 40 -25.62 24.18 -5.46
CA SER A 40 -26.74 24.78 -4.71
C SER A 40 -27.87 23.81 -4.32
N GLN A 41 -28.17 22.80 -5.14
CA GLN A 41 -29.25 21.85 -4.86
C GLN A 41 -28.89 20.87 -3.74
N VAL A 42 -27.61 20.52 -3.60
CA VAL A 42 -27.15 19.58 -2.57
C VAL A 42 -27.07 20.22 -1.19
N ASP A 43 -26.77 21.52 -1.10
CA ASP A 43 -26.77 22.23 0.19
C ASP A 43 -28.18 22.45 0.76
N THR A 44 -29.24 22.21 -0.05
CA THR A 44 -30.63 22.43 0.36
C THR A 44 -31.51 21.18 0.47
N ALA A 45 -31.05 19.98 0.11
CA ALA A 45 -31.95 18.83 -0.01
C ALA A 45 -32.34 18.20 1.35
N PRO A 46 -33.62 18.25 1.76
CA PRO A 46 -34.18 17.31 2.73
C PRO A 46 -34.63 16.03 2.00
N LYS A 47 -34.80 14.94 2.76
CA LYS A 47 -35.28 13.65 2.27
C LYS A 47 -36.64 13.77 1.53
N GLU A 48 -36.68 13.19 0.34
CA GLU A 48 -37.85 12.78 -0.47
C GLU A 48 -38.88 13.85 -0.88
N SER A 49 -39.04 14.07 -2.19
CA SER A 49 -40.22 13.60 -2.95
C SER A 49 -40.23 14.07 -4.41
N SER A 50 -40.72 13.15 -5.23
CA SER A 50 -41.26 13.21 -6.61
C SER A 50 -41.16 14.48 -7.47
N GLY A 51 -40.62 14.26 -8.68
CA GLY A 51 -41.27 14.67 -9.92
C GLY A 51 -40.61 15.83 -10.66
N VAL A 52 -39.77 15.51 -11.65
CA VAL A 52 -39.68 16.16 -12.98
C VAL A 52 -38.65 15.38 -13.82
N SER A 53 -39.00 15.14 -15.08
CA SER A 53 -38.27 14.35 -16.06
C SER A 53 -36.97 15.05 -16.51
N GLN A 54 -35.89 14.90 -15.76
CA GLN A 54 -34.55 15.27 -16.22
C GLN A 54 -33.77 14.02 -16.67
N SER A 55 -33.11 14.18 -17.83
CA SER A 55 -32.38 13.14 -18.56
C SER A 55 -31.50 12.27 -17.65
N ASN A 56 -31.52 10.96 -17.88
CA ASN A 56 -30.81 9.95 -17.08
C ASN A 56 -29.29 10.19 -16.96
N SER A 57 -28.69 11.02 -17.82
CA SER A 57 -27.27 11.40 -17.78
C SER A 57 -26.95 12.41 -16.66
N LEU A 58 -27.86 13.35 -16.36
CA LEU A 58 -27.65 14.44 -15.39
C LEU A 58 -27.69 13.97 -13.94
N LYS A 59 -28.50 12.95 -13.64
CA LYS A 59 -28.52 12.30 -12.32
C LYS A 59 -27.18 11.64 -12.00
N GLY A 60 -26.50 11.09 -13.00
CA GLY A 60 -25.19 10.45 -12.85
C GLY A 60 -24.12 11.43 -12.36
N LEU A 61 -24.02 12.62 -12.98
CA LEU A 61 -23.01 13.62 -12.62
C LEU A 61 -23.26 14.25 -11.25
N ALA A 62 -24.51 14.56 -10.92
CA ALA A 62 -24.90 15.03 -9.59
C ALA A 62 -24.52 14.02 -8.51
N ASN A 63 -24.81 12.73 -8.73
CA ASN A 63 -24.48 11.66 -7.80
C ASN A 63 -22.97 11.50 -7.62
N VAL A 64 -22.17 11.63 -8.68
CA VAL A 64 -20.70 11.59 -8.61
C VAL A 64 -20.15 12.74 -7.78
N TRP A 65 -20.66 13.97 -7.95
CA TRP A 65 -20.23 15.12 -7.17
C TRP A 65 -20.57 14.99 -5.69
N VAL A 66 -21.79 14.54 -5.37
CA VAL A 66 -22.20 14.25 -3.97
C VAL A 66 -21.28 13.20 -3.33
N TRP A 67 -20.95 12.14 -4.08
CA TRP A 67 -20.01 11.13 -3.63
C TRP A 67 -18.61 11.70 -3.41
N MET A 68 -18.10 12.56 -4.31
CA MET A 68 -16.81 13.23 -4.16
C MET A 68 -16.77 14.12 -2.90
N LYS A 69 -17.79 14.93 -2.66
CA LYS A 69 -17.90 15.77 -1.45
C LYS A 69 -17.84 14.92 -0.19
N LYS A 70 -18.62 13.84 -0.16
CA LYS A 70 -18.62 12.87 0.95
C LYS A 70 -17.26 12.21 1.15
N MET A 71 -16.55 11.84 0.07
CA MET A 71 -15.21 11.26 0.16
C MET A 71 -14.19 12.25 0.73
N MET A 72 -14.25 13.53 0.33
CA MET A 72 -13.39 14.58 0.88
C MET A 72 -13.66 14.79 2.38
N GLU A 73 -14.93 14.86 2.79
CA GLU A 73 -15.32 14.96 4.20
C GLU A 73 -14.82 13.76 5.01
N MET A 74 -14.92 12.54 4.46
CA MET A 74 -14.40 11.33 5.10
C MET A 74 -12.88 11.34 5.21
N GLU A 75 -12.17 11.83 4.19
CA GLU A 75 -10.71 11.96 4.20
C GLU A 75 -10.25 12.94 5.29
N GLU A 76 -10.92 14.10 5.40
CA GLU A 76 -10.59 15.10 6.41
C GLU A 76 -10.84 14.59 7.83
N GLN A 77 -11.98 13.93 8.06
CA GLN A 77 -12.25 13.27 9.34
C GLN A 77 -11.22 12.18 9.67
N MET A 78 -10.70 11.47 8.65
CA MET A 78 -9.64 10.49 8.85
C MET A 78 -8.33 11.17 9.24
N LYS A 79 -7.98 12.29 8.60
CA LYS A 79 -6.80 13.10 8.95
C LYS A 79 -6.89 13.63 10.37
N GLU A 80 -8.01 14.20 10.78
CA GLU A 80 -8.21 14.68 12.16
C GLU A 80 -7.99 13.57 13.20
N LYS A 81 -8.53 12.37 12.94
CA LYS A 81 -8.32 11.20 13.80
C LYS A 81 -6.87 10.74 13.84
N LEU A 82 -6.16 10.81 12.71
CA LEU A 82 -4.74 10.48 12.65
C LEU A 82 -3.92 11.50 13.46
N CYS A 83 -4.15 12.80 13.28
CA CYS A 83 -3.50 13.86 14.05
C CYS A 83 -3.72 13.69 15.57
N PHE A 84 -4.92 13.29 15.99
CA PHE A 84 -5.19 13.00 17.40
C PHE A 84 -4.32 11.86 17.95
N LEU A 85 -4.01 10.84 17.13
CA LEU A 85 -3.20 9.69 17.52
C LEU A 85 -1.69 9.93 17.38
N GLU A 86 -1.24 11.00 16.70
CA GLU A 86 0.19 11.31 16.51
C GLU A 86 0.95 11.48 17.84
N GLY A 87 0.26 11.83 18.93
CA GLY A 87 0.87 11.92 20.26
C GLY A 87 1.61 10.64 20.69
N PHE A 88 1.14 9.46 20.27
CA PHE A 88 1.84 8.20 20.53
C PHE A 88 3.14 8.07 19.73
N VAL A 89 3.19 8.63 18.52
CA VAL A 89 4.40 8.65 17.68
C VAL A 89 5.45 9.56 18.32
N SER A 90 5.05 10.74 18.81
CA SER A 90 5.94 11.64 19.54
C SER A 90 6.47 11.00 20.82
N ALA A 91 5.60 10.36 21.62
CA ALA A 91 6.03 9.65 22.83
C ALA A 91 7.07 8.56 22.54
N PHE A 92 6.93 7.83 21.44
CA PHE A 92 7.95 6.85 21.00
C PHE A 92 9.27 7.52 20.61
N ARG A 93 9.24 8.57 19.79
CA ARG A 93 10.44 9.25 19.30
C ARG A 93 11.22 9.94 20.41
N ASP A 94 10.49 10.53 21.36
CA ASP A 94 11.06 11.24 22.49
C ASP A 94 11.46 10.30 23.65
N GLY A 95 11.02 9.03 23.60
CA GLY A 95 11.25 8.06 24.68
C GLY A 95 10.52 8.39 25.97
N ALA A 96 9.39 9.11 25.89
CA ALA A 96 8.64 9.56 27.05
C ALA A 96 7.85 8.41 27.68
N HIS A 97 8.03 8.16 28.98
CA HIS A 97 7.27 7.15 29.75
C HIS A 97 7.39 5.69 29.24
N THR A 98 8.50 5.35 28.60
CA THR A 98 8.77 3.98 28.15
C THR A 98 9.01 3.04 29.34
N ASP A 99 8.51 1.81 29.25
CA ASP A 99 8.50 0.81 30.32
C ASP A 99 9.03 -0.57 29.87
N ILE A 100 9.58 -0.64 28.65
CA ILE A 100 10.24 -1.83 28.09
C ILE A 100 11.31 -1.45 27.05
N PHE A 101 12.28 -2.32 26.86
CA PHE A 101 13.24 -2.25 25.76
C PHE A 101 13.04 -3.39 24.77
N LEU A 102 13.14 -3.12 23.47
CA LEU A 102 13.28 -4.14 22.44
C LEU A 102 14.70 -4.13 21.89
N LYS A 103 15.31 -5.30 21.79
CA LYS A 103 16.69 -5.46 21.31
C LYS A 103 16.71 -6.26 20.01
N ALA A 104 17.34 -5.72 18.98
CA ALA A 104 17.54 -6.41 17.71
C ALA A 104 18.74 -7.39 17.80
N GLY A 105 19.00 -8.14 16.72
CA GLY A 105 20.19 -8.99 16.62
C GLY A 105 21.51 -8.21 16.67
N ASN A 106 21.47 -6.91 16.36
CA ASN A 106 22.57 -5.97 16.48
C ASN A 106 22.10 -4.63 17.06
N GLY A 107 23.07 -3.77 17.40
CA GLY A 107 22.80 -2.41 17.89
C GLY A 107 22.28 -2.34 19.34
N PRO A 108 22.02 -1.11 19.82
CA PRO A 108 21.49 -0.89 21.17
C PRO A 108 19.99 -1.25 21.27
N PRO A 109 19.47 -1.52 22.47
CA PRO A 109 18.02 -1.66 22.67
C PRO A 109 17.27 -0.35 22.41
N ILE A 110 16.03 -0.46 21.95
CA ILE A 110 15.11 0.66 21.67
C ILE A 110 14.05 0.71 22.78
N PRO A 111 13.90 1.83 23.51
CA PRO A 111 12.86 1.98 24.52
C PRO A 111 11.45 2.07 23.88
N SER A 112 10.43 1.52 24.54
CA SER A 112 9.05 1.39 24.02
C SER A 112 8.02 1.22 25.13
N HIS A 113 6.75 1.01 24.74
CA HIS A 113 5.60 0.92 25.63
C HIS A 113 4.95 -0.46 25.58
N LYS A 114 4.90 -1.17 26.72
CA LYS A 114 4.27 -2.50 26.87
C LYS A 114 2.83 -2.48 26.37
N SER A 115 2.07 -1.46 26.77
CA SER A 115 0.66 -1.30 26.38
C SER A 115 0.47 -1.20 24.87
N LEU A 116 1.29 -0.40 24.18
CA LEU A 116 1.16 -0.24 22.75
C LEU A 116 1.54 -1.53 22.02
N LEU A 117 2.64 -2.18 22.39
CA LEU A 117 3.04 -3.45 21.78
C LEU A 117 1.95 -4.53 21.94
N ALA A 118 1.39 -4.67 23.14
CA ALA A 118 0.32 -5.62 23.44
C ALA A 118 -0.97 -5.34 22.64
N THR A 119 -1.29 -4.07 22.35
CA THR A 119 -2.47 -3.74 21.54
C THR A 119 -2.30 -4.00 20.05
N LYS A 120 -1.06 -4.02 19.55
CA LYS A 120 -0.78 -4.16 18.11
C LYS A 120 -0.46 -5.59 17.69
N SER A 121 -0.11 -6.46 18.64
CA SER A 121 0.32 -7.83 18.40
C SER A 121 -0.11 -8.75 19.55
N GLU A 122 -0.88 -9.79 19.23
CA GLU A 122 -1.24 -10.84 20.20
C GLU A 122 -0.01 -11.62 20.67
N ILE A 123 1.03 -11.71 19.84
CA ILE A 123 2.29 -12.35 20.20
C ILE A 123 3.04 -11.51 21.23
N PHE A 124 3.17 -10.19 21.02
CA PHE A 124 3.75 -9.32 22.05
C PHE A 124 2.91 -9.30 23.32
N LYS A 125 1.59 -9.25 23.22
CA LYS A 125 0.71 -9.34 24.39
C LYS A 125 0.98 -10.60 25.20
N THR A 126 1.00 -11.76 24.53
CA THR A 126 1.27 -13.05 25.16
C THR A 126 2.66 -13.08 25.80
N MET A 127 3.68 -12.57 25.11
CA MET A 127 5.06 -12.46 25.64
C MET A 127 5.09 -11.62 26.92
N LEU A 128 4.47 -10.44 26.90
CA LEU A 128 4.39 -9.53 28.04
C LEU A 128 3.57 -10.09 29.20
N GLU A 129 2.67 -11.03 28.92
CA GLU A 129 1.88 -11.73 29.92
C GLU A 129 2.61 -12.92 30.56
N CYS A 130 3.81 -13.30 30.10
CA CYS A 130 4.62 -14.35 30.75
C CYS A 130 5.24 -13.87 32.08
N GLU A 131 5.36 -14.77 33.06
CA GLU A 131 5.81 -14.45 34.42
C GLU A 131 7.22 -13.86 34.49
N ASP A 132 8.13 -14.28 33.61
CA ASP A 132 9.52 -13.81 33.57
C ASP A 132 9.65 -12.32 33.20
N ILE A 133 8.70 -11.80 32.41
CA ILE A 133 8.64 -10.39 32.03
C ILE A 133 7.78 -9.60 33.03
N LYS A 134 6.70 -10.22 33.55
CA LYS A 134 5.85 -9.62 34.60
C LYS A 134 6.58 -9.38 35.92
N SER A 135 7.52 -10.25 36.27
CA SER A 135 8.29 -10.17 37.52
C SER A 135 9.41 -9.12 37.50
N GLY A 136 9.60 -8.40 36.38
CA GLY A 136 10.63 -7.37 36.24
C GLY A 136 12.06 -7.93 36.13
N LEU A 137 12.21 -9.26 35.99
CA LEU A 137 13.51 -9.90 35.83
C LEU A 137 14.14 -9.59 34.46
N THR A 138 13.32 -9.29 33.45
CA THR A 138 13.78 -8.89 32.11
C THR A 138 12.89 -7.79 31.51
N ASP A 139 13.30 -6.52 31.62
CA ASP A 139 12.64 -5.40 30.91
C ASP A 139 13.10 -5.30 29.43
N THR A 140 13.62 -6.38 28.86
CA THR A 140 14.13 -6.41 27.48
C THR A 140 13.63 -7.64 26.73
N VAL A 141 12.94 -7.41 25.61
CA VAL A 141 12.53 -8.45 24.66
C VAL A 141 13.49 -8.43 23.49
N THR A 142 14.06 -9.60 23.12
CA THR A 142 15.03 -9.70 22.03
C THR A 142 14.38 -10.27 20.77
N LEU A 143 14.59 -9.60 19.64
CA LEU A 143 14.13 -9.94 18.30
C LEU A 143 15.36 -10.15 17.40
N PRO A 144 16.05 -11.29 17.54
CA PRO A 144 17.37 -11.48 16.94
C PRO A 144 17.35 -11.55 15.41
N GLU A 145 16.21 -11.86 14.80
CA GLU A 145 16.05 -11.93 13.35
C GLU A 145 15.99 -10.56 12.66
N LEU A 146 15.80 -9.47 13.42
CA LEU A 146 15.78 -8.11 12.90
C LEU A 146 17.11 -7.43 13.18
N THR A 147 17.56 -6.64 12.23
CA THR A 147 18.56 -5.60 12.45
C THR A 147 17.95 -4.44 13.24
N HIS A 148 18.80 -3.60 13.82
CA HIS A 148 18.37 -2.41 14.56
C HIS A 148 17.53 -1.45 13.69
N ALA A 149 17.87 -1.32 12.40
CA ALA A 149 17.11 -0.50 11.46
C ALA A 149 15.71 -1.09 11.20
N GLU A 150 15.62 -2.38 10.92
CA GLU A 150 14.34 -3.07 10.69
C GLU A 150 13.46 -3.09 11.94
N LEU A 151 14.06 -3.26 13.13
CA LEU A 151 13.33 -3.17 14.39
C LEU A 151 12.78 -1.75 14.62
N ARG A 152 13.56 -0.72 14.29
CA ARG A 152 13.09 0.66 14.36
C ARG A 152 11.92 0.90 13.41
N SER A 153 12.00 0.45 12.16
CA SER A 153 10.89 0.56 11.21
C SER A 153 9.66 -0.24 11.64
N LEU A 154 9.84 -1.43 12.23
CA LEU A 154 8.73 -2.19 12.81
C LEU A 154 8.05 -1.35 13.88
N LEU A 155 8.80 -0.82 14.84
CA LEU A 155 8.25 -0.02 15.92
C LEU A 155 7.56 1.25 15.38
N GLU A 156 8.22 2.02 14.52
CA GLU A 156 7.62 3.19 13.89
C GLU A 156 6.28 2.87 13.23
N PHE A 157 6.18 1.75 12.52
CA PHE A 157 4.92 1.30 11.95
C PHE A 157 3.88 0.94 13.03
N LEU A 158 4.26 0.27 14.13
CA LEU A 158 3.32 -0.07 15.20
C LEU A 158 2.73 1.18 15.88
N TYR A 159 3.50 2.26 15.98
CA TYR A 159 3.03 3.54 16.54
C TYR A 159 2.23 4.36 15.52
N ALA A 160 2.72 4.52 14.28
CA ALA A 160 2.17 5.44 13.30
C ALA A 160 1.17 4.80 12.32
N GLY A 161 1.25 3.49 12.12
CA GLY A 161 0.49 2.77 11.08
C GLY A 161 0.99 3.04 9.65
N SER A 162 2.14 3.69 9.50
CA SER A 162 2.76 4.02 8.22
C SER A 162 4.27 4.15 8.38
N LEU A 163 4.97 4.18 7.24
CA LEU A 163 6.42 4.43 7.15
C LEU A 163 6.70 5.39 6.00
N PRO A 164 7.77 6.20 6.07
CA PRO A 164 8.30 6.93 4.92
C PRO A 164 8.62 5.96 3.76
N ASP A 165 8.45 6.41 2.52
CA ASP A 165 8.69 5.56 1.34
C ASP A 165 10.06 4.87 1.32
N PRO A 166 11.18 5.56 1.64
CA PRO A 166 12.49 4.91 1.65
C PRO A 166 12.58 3.74 2.63
N ASP A 167 12.03 3.89 3.84
CA ASP A 167 12.07 2.86 4.87
C ASP A 167 11.10 1.72 4.55
N ALA A 168 9.92 2.08 4.02
CA ALA A 168 8.92 1.11 3.59
C ALA A 168 9.47 0.19 2.48
N ASP A 169 10.23 0.74 1.53
CA ASP A 169 10.80 -0.01 0.41
C ASP A 169 12.04 -0.80 0.85
N ALA A 170 12.94 -0.19 1.64
CA ALA A 170 14.15 -0.86 2.11
C ALA A 170 13.87 -2.05 3.04
N HIS A 171 12.78 -2.00 3.81
CA HIS A 171 12.50 -2.98 4.87
C HIS A 171 11.25 -3.83 4.61
N ALA A 172 10.63 -3.75 3.42
CA ALA A 172 9.39 -4.46 3.11
C ALA A 172 9.42 -5.98 3.38
N GLY A 173 10.50 -6.65 2.96
CA GLY A 173 10.69 -8.10 3.13
C GLY A 173 10.81 -8.51 4.61
N PRO A 174 11.79 -7.98 5.36
CA PRO A 174 11.93 -8.22 6.80
C PRO A 174 10.66 -7.89 7.59
N LEU A 175 9.99 -6.78 7.28
CA LEU A 175 8.75 -6.38 7.94
C LEU A 175 7.58 -7.30 7.58
N MET A 176 7.53 -7.87 6.37
CA MET A 176 6.56 -8.90 6.01
C MET A 176 6.74 -10.14 6.89
N LEU A 177 7.98 -10.63 7.06
CA LEU A 177 8.27 -11.78 7.93
C LEU A 177 7.94 -11.47 9.40
N ALA A 178 8.30 -10.27 9.88
CA ALA A 178 7.94 -9.82 11.22
C ALA A 178 6.41 -9.74 11.40
N SER A 179 5.68 -9.25 10.39
CA SER A 179 4.22 -9.13 10.47
C SER A 179 3.52 -10.48 10.62
N ASP A 180 4.06 -11.53 9.99
CA ASP A 180 3.55 -12.88 10.12
C ASP A 180 3.91 -13.46 11.49
N LYS A 181 5.20 -13.38 11.87
CA LYS A 181 5.71 -13.89 13.15
C LYS A 181 5.05 -13.25 14.37
N TYR A 182 4.83 -11.93 14.33
CA TYR A 182 4.21 -11.16 15.42
C TYR A 182 2.71 -10.95 15.22
N CYS A 183 2.10 -11.57 14.20
CA CYS A 183 0.67 -11.50 13.93
C CYS A 183 0.12 -10.07 13.91
N VAL A 184 0.65 -9.23 13.00
CA VAL A 184 0.22 -7.85 12.79
C VAL A 184 -0.42 -7.73 11.39
N PRO A 185 -1.74 -7.99 11.24
CA PRO A 185 -2.38 -8.11 9.92
C PRO A 185 -2.32 -6.84 9.08
N PHE A 186 -2.33 -5.67 9.71
CA PHE A 186 -2.25 -4.40 9.00
C PHE A 186 -0.86 -4.19 8.38
N LEU A 187 0.22 -4.50 9.11
CA LEU A 187 1.58 -4.47 8.59
C LEU A 187 1.75 -5.47 7.44
N ARG A 188 1.17 -6.68 7.58
CA ARG A 188 1.20 -7.70 6.52
C ARG A 188 0.63 -7.18 5.22
N ARG A 189 -0.55 -6.53 5.26
CA ARG A 189 -1.18 -5.92 4.07
C ARG A 189 -0.37 -4.76 3.53
N PHE A 190 0.18 -3.92 4.41
CA PHE A 190 1.04 -2.80 4.02
C PHE A 190 2.26 -3.30 3.22
N CYS A 191 3.03 -4.24 3.78
CA CYS A 191 4.19 -4.82 3.13
C CYS A 191 3.81 -5.57 1.84
N GLU A 192 2.68 -6.28 1.80
CA GLU A 192 2.20 -6.94 0.57
C GLU A 192 2.00 -5.94 -0.56
N CYS A 193 1.30 -4.83 -0.28
CA CYS A 193 1.06 -3.79 -1.28
C CYS A 193 2.37 -3.14 -1.76
N ARG A 194 3.32 -2.88 -0.85
CA ARG A 194 4.64 -2.32 -1.22
C ARG A 194 5.40 -3.28 -2.14
N MET A 195 5.56 -4.54 -1.71
CA MET A 195 6.30 -5.55 -2.47
C MET A 195 5.67 -5.84 -3.83
N LEU A 196 4.33 -5.86 -3.94
CA LEU A 196 3.65 -5.99 -5.23
C LEU A 196 3.86 -4.76 -6.13
N GLY A 197 3.88 -3.56 -5.56
CA GLY A 197 4.08 -2.31 -6.28
C GLY A 197 5.50 -2.15 -6.84
N SER A 198 6.49 -2.72 -6.15
CA SER A 198 7.90 -2.68 -6.56
C SER A 198 8.38 -3.96 -7.25
N LEU A 199 7.52 -4.96 -7.48
CA LEU A 199 7.94 -6.26 -7.99
C LEU A 199 8.47 -6.17 -9.42
N ASP A 200 9.73 -6.59 -9.61
CA ASP A 200 10.42 -6.61 -10.90
C ASP A 200 11.41 -7.80 -10.98
N PRO A 201 12.05 -8.07 -12.14
CA PRO A 201 12.97 -9.19 -12.27
C PRO A 201 14.15 -9.16 -11.29
N SER A 202 14.60 -7.97 -10.88
CA SER A 202 15.76 -7.80 -10.00
C SER A 202 15.47 -8.23 -8.55
N ASN A 203 14.21 -8.15 -8.10
CA ASN A 203 13.80 -8.52 -6.74
C ASN A 203 12.87 -9.74 -6.67
N ALA A 204 12.43 -10.30 -7.80
CA ALA A 204 11.45 -11.39 -7.84
C ALA A 204 11.86 -12.64 -7.03
N LEU A 205 13.15 -12.99 -7.00
CA LEU A 205 13.65 -14.11 -6.21
C LEU A 205 13.52 -13.85 -4.70
N ASP A 206 13.87 -12.65 -4.24
CA ASP A 206 13.76 -12.29 -2.81
C ASP A 206 12.29 -12.26 -2.38
N VAL A 207 11.41 -11.69 -3.21
CA VAL A 207 9.97 -11.68 -2.96
C VAL A 207 9.42 -13.11 -2.92
N LEU A 208 9.89 -13.99 -3.80
CA LEU A 208 9.49 -15.40 -3.80
C LEU A 208 9.90 -16.09 -2.50
N GLU A 209 11.13 -15.91 -2.03
CA GLU A 209 11.59 -16.46 -0.74
C GLU A 209 10.75 -15.93 0.44
N VAL A 210 10.56 -14.62 0.52
CA VAL A 210 9.77 -14.00 1.60
C VAL A 210 8.33 -14.51 1.59
N SER A 211 7.72 -14.59 0.41
CA SER A 211 6.34 -15.04 0.25
C SER A 211 6.14 -16.51 0.62
N ASP A 212 7.13 -17.35 0.37
CA ASP A 212 7.12 -18.76 0.75
C ASP A 212 7.25 -18.89 2.27
N ALA A 213 8.19 -18.16 2.87
CA ALA A 213 8.44 -18.18 4.31
C ALA A 213 7.23 -17.71 5.15
N CYS A 214 6.44 -16.74 4.67
CA CYS A 214 5.22 -16.28 5.36
C CYS A 214 3.92 -16.87 4.79
N SER A 215 4.02 -17.89 3.91
CA SER A 215 2.87 -18.51 3.25
C SER A 215 1.91 -17.50 2.59
N ASN A 216 2.45 -16.42 2.01
CA ASN A 216 1.66 -15.43 1.28
C ASN A 216 1.46 -15.87 -0.18
N HIS A 217 0.32 -16.51 -0.45
CA HIS A 217 -0.01 -17.03 -1.77
C HIS A 217 -0.03 -15.98 -2.89
N ARG A 218 -0.54 -14.77 -2.61
CA ARG A 218 -0.67 -13.72 -3.63
C ARG A 218 0.70 -13.20 -4.05
N LEU A 219 1.59 -12.93 -3.09
CA LEU A 219 2.97 -12.56 -3.40
C LEU A 219 3.71 -13.68 -4.13
N ARG A 220 3.53 -14.93 -3.66
CA ARG A 220 4.19 -16.11 -4.24
C ARG A 220 3.80 -16.31 -5.70
N GLU A 221 2.51 -16.23 -6.01
CA GLU A 221 2.00 -16.34 -7.38
C GLU A 221 2.58 -15.25 -8.28
N ARG A 222 2.52 -13.99 -7.84
CA ARG A 222 3.03 -12.85 -8.63
C ARG A 222 4.54 -12.90 -8.83
N ALA A 223 5.30 -13.24 -7.79
CA ALA A 223 6.74 -13.41 -7.89
C ALA A 223 7.09 -14.55 -8.87
N MET A 224 6.40 -15.69 -8.78
CA MET A 224 6.57 -16.81 -9.70
C MET A 224 6.26 -16.43 -11.15
N GLU A 225 5.20 -15.67 -11.40
CA GLU A 225 4.88 -15.14 -12.73
C GLU A 225 6.02 -14.30 -13.30
N VAL A 226 6.61 -13.41 -12.49
CA VAL A 226 7.72 -12.56 -12.92
C VAL A 226 8.98 -13.38 -13.18
N VAL A 227 9.30 -14.35 -12.32
CA VAL A 227 10.42 -15.28 -12.50
C VAL A 227 10.29 -16.04 -13.81
N VAL A 228 9.14 -16.63 -14.06
CA VAL A 228 8.88 -17.43 -15.26
C VAL A 228 8.85 -16.56 -16.53
N LYS A 229 8.34 -15.33 -16.44
CA LYS A 229 8.29 -14.38 -17.56
C LYS A 229 9.69 -13.90 -17.97
N HIS A 230 10.60 -13.69 -17.03
CA HIS A 230 11.97 -13.21 -17.26
C HIS A 230 13.00 -14.30 -16.97
N VAL A 231 12.66 -15.56 -17.26
CA VAL A 231 13.47 -16.72 -16.89
C VAL A 231 14.89 -16.63 -17.44
N GLU A 232 15.07 -16.17 -18.67
CA GLU A 232 16.40 -16.06 -19.30
C GLU A 232 17.32 -15.07 -18.59
N GLU A 233 16.79 -13.98 -18.04
CA GLU A 233 17.58 -13.04 -17.25
C GLU A 233 17.89 -13.61 -15.87
N ILE A 234 16.90 -14.26 -15.26
CA ILE A 234 16.96 -14.67 -13.86
C ILE A 234 17.80 -15.93 -13.68
N VAL A 235 17.54 -17.01 -14.42
CA VAL A 235 18.15 -18.33 -14.14
C VAL A 235 19.64 -18.40 -14.45
N PHE A 236 20.16 -17.47 -15.26
CA PHE A 236 21.59 -17.35 -15.56
C PHE A 236 22.30 -16.29 -14.72
N SER A 237 21.64 -15.73 -13.69
CA SER A 237 22.24 -14.76 -12.78
C SER A 237 22.89 -15.42 -11.56
N ASP A 238 23.96 -14.83 -11.04
CA ASP A 238 24.60 -15.23 -9.77
C ASP A 238 23.59 -15.27 -8.62
N LYS A 239 22.58 -14.38 -8.66
CA LYS A 239 21.51 -14.33 -7.67
C LYS A 239 20.66 -15.59 -7.67
N TYR A 240 20.39 -16.17 -8.84
CA TYR A 240 19.67 -17.44 -8.94
C TYR A 240 20.50 -18.61 -8.42
N GLU A 241 21.81 -18.63 -8.64
CA GLU A 241 22.68 -19.66 -8.07
C GLU A 241 22.64 -19.64 -6.53
N ALA A 242 22.76 -18.45 -5.92
CA ALA A 242 22.63 -18.28 -4.48
C ALA A 242 21.24 -18.69 -3.95
N PHE A 243 20.18 -18.28 -4.66
CA PHE A 243 18.80 -18.68 -4.36
C PHE A 243 18.64 -20.21 -4.42
N ALA A 244 19.20 -20.87 -5.44
CA ALA A 244 19.05 -22.29 -5.67
C ALA A 244 19.73 -23.15 -4.61
N LEU A 245 20.89 -22.71 -4.12
CA LEU A 245 21.60 -23.39 -3.03
C LEU A 245 20.80 -23.41 -1.72
N LYS A 246 20.02 -22.36 -1.46
CA LYS A 246 19.20 -22.22 -0.24
C LYS A 246 17.80 -22.81 -0.39
N ASN A 247 17.23 -22.78 -1.60
CA ASN A 247 15.80 -23.03 -1.83
C ASN A 247 15.56 -24.10 -2.91
N ALA A 248 15.99 -25.33 -2.65
CA ALA A 248 15.82 -26.44 -3.59
C ALA A 248 14.35 -26.71 -3.96
N HIS A 249 13.41 -26.56 -3.01
CA HIS A 249 11.97 -26.75 -3.27
C HIS A 249 11.41 -25.66 -4.19
N LEU A 250 11.82 -24.40 -4.01
CA LEU A 250 11.39 -23.32 -4.89
C LEU A 250 11.95 -23.48 -6.30
N CYS A 251 13.15 -24.04 -6.46
CA CYS A 251 13.70 -24.37 -7.79
C CYS A 251 12.83 -25.40 -8.51
N VAL A 252 12.37 -26.42 -7.80
CA VAL A 252 11.44 -27.42 -8.33
C VAL A 252 10.13 -26.76 -8.76
N ASP A 253 9.60 -25.83 -7.97
CA ASP A 253 8.37 -25.12 -8.30
C ASP A 253 8.53 -24.18 -9.50
N VAL A 254 9.67 -23.49 -9.61
CA VAL A 254 10.03 -22.69 -10.81
C VAL A 254 10.10 -23.59 -12.04
N ALA A 255 10.78 -24.74 -11.97
CA ALA A 255 10.87 -25.68 -13.07
C ALA A 255 9.49 -26.20 -13.51
N ARG A 256 8.62 -26.54 -12.54
CA ARG A 256 7.23 -26.94 -12.82
C ARG A 256 6.45 -25.82 -13.50
N ALA A 257 6.54 -24.60 -12.99
CA ALA A 257 5.84 -23.44 -13.55
C ALA A 257 6.31 -23.13 -14.99
N LEU A 258 7.60 -23.28 -15.28
CA LEU A 258 8.15 -23.16 -16.63
C LEU A 258 7.57 -24.21 -17.59
N VAL A 259 7.50 -25.48 -17.18
CA VAL A 259 6.91 -26.55 -18.00
C VAL A 259 5.45 -26.25 -18.33
N VAL A 260 4.66 -25.76 -17.37
CA VAL A 260 3.27 -25.34 -17.58
C VAL A 260 3.20 -24.20 -18.59
N GLN A 261 4.04 -23.18 -18.46
CA GLN A 261 4.05 -22.04 -19.38
C GLN A 261 4.45 -22.45 -20.81
N LEU A 262 5.43 -23.34 -20.97
CA LEU A 262 5.85 -23.85 -22.26
C LEU A 262 4.74 -24.65 -22.97
N LYS A 263 3.98 -25.45 -22.22
CA LYS A 263 2.80 -26.15 -22.75
C LYS A 263 1.73 -25.15 -23.22
N ALA A 264 1.39 -24.17 -22.39
CA ALA A 264 0.42 -23.14 -22.73
C ALA A 264 0.82 -22.29 -23.96
N ARG A 265 2.13 -22.12 -24.23
CA ARG A 265 2.61 -21.47 -25.46
C ARG A 265 2.41 -22.35 -26.69
N LYS A 266 2.63 -23.67 -26.59
CA LYS A 266 2.41 -24.62 -27.70
C LYS A 266 0.94 -24.70 -28.09
N ASP A 267 0.04 -24.78 -27.11
CA ASP A 267 -1.41 -24.88 -27.35
C ASP A 267 -2.00 -23.63 -28.03
N LYS A 268 -1.32 -22.48 -27.97
CA LYS A 268 -1.71 -21.25 -28.68
C LYS A 268 -1.25 -21.18 -30.14
N HIS A 269 -0.32 -22.05 -30.55
CA HIS A 269 0.26 -22.07 -31.89
C HIS A 269 -0.21 -23.27 -32.74
N THR A 270 -0.98 -24.19 -32.15
CA THR A 270 -1.76 -25.25 -32.82
C THR A 270 -3.20 -24.83 -32.98
#